data_AF-A0A661ABD9-F1
#
_entry.id   AF-A0A661ABD9-F1
#
_cell.length_a   1.000
_cell.length_b   1.000
_cell.length_c   1.000
_cell.angle_alpha   90.00
_cell.angle_beta   90.00
_cell.angle_gamma   90.00
#
_symmetry.space_group_name_H-M   'P 1'
#
loop_
_entity.id
_entity.type
_entity.pdbx_description
1 polymer ?
#
loop_
_entity_poly.entity_id
_entity_poly.type
_entity_poly.pdbx_seq_one_letter_code
_entity_poly.pdbx_strand_id
1 'polypeptide(L)'
;DKRARVSLPGGCAIGARPVDLHIKGLRSLGARVSVVHGYIEAEAEKLKGTKIILLGRKGPSVGATINTMMAASLAEGETVIEGAALEPEVACVAEFINKMGGKVENAGTPVIKIKGVKELHGCEFEVIPDRIEGGTYLVCGAMTGEILIKNVIPEHMRAVIEKVKEAGAEVEEGEDWLRVKKRELRGTDVDVAPYPGFPTDMQAQFMAAMTIAEGRSVITETIFENRFLHVPELMRMGADIKIEGPSAVVSGVPSLSGAPVMASDLRASAALVLAGLVAEGRTEVHRVYHIDRGYERIVEKLQSLGARIWRERE
;
A
#
# COMPACT_ATOMS: atom_id res chain seq x y z
N ASP A 1 24.87 24.02 11.48
CA ASP A 1 23.42 24.13 11.21
C ASP A 1 22.92 22.98 10.38
N LYS A 2 21.86 22.29 10.83
CA LYS A 2 21.16 21.28 10.03
C LYS A 2 20.14 22.02 9.15
N ARG A 3 20.28 21.93 7.82
CA ARG A 3 19.34 22.53 6.86
C ARG A 3 18.91 21.50 5.82
N ALA A 4 17.63 21.51 5.48
CA ALA A 4 17.07 20.68 4.42
C ALA A 4 16.07 21.50 3.60
N ARG A 5 16.07 21.29 2.28
CA ARG A 5 15.14 21.92 1.34
C ARG A 5 14.60 20.86 0.40
N VAL A 6 13.29 20.67 0.40
CA VAL A 6 12.59 19.66 -0.41
C VAL A 6 11.43 20.31 -1.13
N SER A 7 11.22 19.99 -2.41
CA SER A 7 10.05 20.49 -3.16
C SER A 7 8.76 20.01 -2.50
N LEU A 8 7.78 20.90 -2.36
CA LEU A 8 6.46 20.53 -1.88
C LEU A 8 5.86 19.51 -2.87
N PRO A 9 5.35 18.36 -2.40
CA PRO A 9 4.64 17.45 -3.28
C PRO A 9 3.41 18.17 -3.85
N GLY A 10 3.17 17.98 -5.15
CA GLY A 10 1.93 18.43 -5.77
C GLY A 10 0.72 17.57 -5.36
N GLY A 11 -0.36 17.64 -6.14
CA GLY A 11 -1.49 16.72 -6.02
C GLY A 11 -1.16 15.34 -6.58
N CYS A 12 -1.72 14.29 -5.98
CA CYS A 12 -1.74 12.94 -6.56
C CYS A 12 -3.15 12.67 -7.11
N ALA A 13 -3.27 11.95 -8.23
CA ALA A 13 -4.57 11.65 -8.83
C ALA A 13 -5.54 10.94 -7.86
N ILE A 14 -5.01 10.16 -6.91
CA ILE A 14 -5.82 9.41 -5.94
C ILE A 14 -6.26 10.23 -4.71
N GLY A 15 -5.82 11.49 -4.56
CA GLY A 15 -6.26 12.37 -3.48
C GLY A 15 -5.18 13.33 -2.97
N ALA A 16 -5.59 14.25 -2.10
CA ALA A 16 -4.67 15.19 -1.47
C ALA A 16 -3.70 14.46 -0.52
N ARG A 17 -2.42 14.85 -0.56
CA ARG A 17 -1.36 14.31 0.31
C ARG A 17 -0.74 15.43 1.13
N PRO A 18 -1.45 15.94 2.15
CA PRO A 18 -0.92 17.01 2.97
C PRO A 18 0.33 16.54 3.71
N VAL A 19 1.32 17.44 3.82
CA VAL A 19 2.59 17.21 4.53
C VAL A 19 2.57 17.80 5.95
N ASP A 20 1.40 18.18 6.44
CA ASP A 20 1.19 18.84 7.72
C ASP A 20 1.74 18.01 8.90
N LEU A 21 1.54 16.68 8.87
CA LEU A 21 2.08 15.79 9.90
C LEU A 21 3.62 15.69 9.88
N HIS A 22 4.24 15.76 8.69
CA HIS A 22 5.71 15.82 8.59
C HIS A 22 6.25 17.12 9.18
N ILE A 23 5.62 18.24 8.84
CA ILE A 23 5.96 19.57 9.36
C ILE A 23 5.77 19.61 10.88
N LYS A 24 4.67 19.04 11.38
CA LYS A 24 4.38 18.91 12.82
C LYS A 24 5.49 18.14 13.54
N GLY A 25 5.85 16.96 13.04
CA GLY A 25 6.91 16.13 13.64
C GLY A 25 8.25 16.86 13.74
N LEU A 26 8.70 17.49 12.65
CA LEU A 26 9.96 18.24 12.64
C LEU A 26 9.93 19.48 13.56
N ARG A 27 8.82 20.24 13.55
CA ARG A 27 8.66 21.40 14.44
C ARG A 27 8.66 21.00 15.91
N SER A 28 8.02 19.88 16.25
CA SER A 28 8.03 19.35 17.62
C SER A 28 9.45 18.99 18.09
N LEU A 29 10.32 18.54 17.19
CA LEU A 29 11.74 18.30 17.49
C LEU A 29 12.59 19.58 17.56
N GLY A 30 11.99 20.76 17.40
CA GLY A 30 12.68 22.05 17.47
C GLY A 30 13.16 22.62 16.14
N ALA A 31 12.79 22.02 15.00
CA ALA A 31 13.10 22.59 13.69
C ALA A 31 12.18 23.78 13.36
N ARG A 32 12.75 24.85 12.81
CA ARG A 32 11.97 25.88 12.11
C ARG A 32 11.65 25.37 10.71
N VAL A 33 10.37 25.24 10.39
CA VAL A 33 9.92 24.74 9.09
C VAL A 33 9.01 25.76 8.44
N SER A 34 9.32 26.18 7.22
CA SER A 34 8.55 27.11 6.39
C SER A 34 8.24 26.50 5.02
N VAL A 35 7.18 26.99 4.40
CA VAL A 35 6.87 26.69 2.99
C VAL A 35 7.06 27.99 2.21
N VAL A 36 8.08 28.04 1.36
CA VAL A 36 8.47 29.25 0.63
C VAL A 36 8.77 28.88 -0.82
N HIS A 37 8.20 29.61 -1.77
CA HIS A 37 8.37 29.37 -3.22
C HIS A 37 8.09 27.92 -3.68
N GLY A 38 7.15 27.22 -3.02
CA GLY A 38 6.84 25.83 -3.34
C GLY A 38 7.84 24.80 -2.78
N TYR A 39 8.73 25.21 -1.87
CA TYR A 39 9.65 24.33 -1.14
C TYR A 39 9.32 24.29 0.35
N ILE A 40 9.52 23.13 0.95
CA ILE A 40 9.61 22.97 2.40
C ILE A 40 11.08 23.22 2.77
N GLU A 41 11.31 24.24 3.58
CA GLU A 41 12.62 24.58 4.13
C GLU A 41 12.61 24.30 5.62
N ALA A 42 13.55 23.47 6.09
CA ALA A 42 13.67 23.09 7.49
C ALA A 42 15.08 23.41 8.00
N GLU A 43 15.16 24.12 9.13
CA GLU A 43 16.40 24.50 9.79
C GLU A 43 16.36 24.17 11.28
N ALA A 44 17.46 23.63 11.81
CA ALA A 44 17.64 23.44 13.25
C ALA A 44 19.13 23.59 13.63
N GLU A 45 19.40 24.35 14.69
CA GLU A 45 20.71 24.31 15.34
C GLU A 45 20.92 22.94 16.01
N LYS A 46 19.91 22.50 16.76
CA LYS A 46 19.83 21.20 17.42
C LYS A 46 18.39 20.69 17.37
N LEU A 47 18.23 19.40 17.12
CA LEU A 47 16.96 18.72 17.32
C LEU A 47 16.92 18.16 18.74
N LYS A 48 15.79 18.29 19.43
CA LYS A 48 15.59 17.80 20.79
C LYS A 48 14.41 16.85 20.83
N GLY A 49 14.60 15.71 21.47
CA GLY A 49 13.54 14.74 21.66
C GLY A 49 12.41 15.31 22.53
N THR A 50 11.19 14.91 22.19
CA THR A 50 9.99 15.31 22.93
C THR A 50 8.87 14.30 22.72
N LYS A 51 7.73 14.52 23.37
CA LYS A 51 6.50 13.77 23.11
C LYS A 51 5.71 14.41 21.96
N ILE A 52 5.35 13.61 20.96
CA ILE A 52 4.71 14.07 19.72
C ILE A 52 3.49 13.20 19.44
N ILE A 53 2.34 13.81 19.15
CA ILE A 53 1.15 13.11 18.66
C ILE A 53 1.08 13.29 17.14
N LEU A 54 1.25 12.22 16.36
CA LEU A 54 1.25 12.22 14.90
C LEU A 54 -0.02 11.61 14.28
N LEU A 55 -1.17 11.83 14.93
CA LEU A 55 -2.47 11.42 14.41
C LEU A 55 -3.10 12.54 13.57
N GLY A 56 -3.48 12.22 12.33
CA GLY A 56 -4.24 13.10 11.43
C GLY A 56 -5.74 12.76 11.39
N ARG A 57 -6.50 13.49 10.57
CA ARG A 57 -7.94 13.25 10.38
C ARG A 57 -8.27 11.86 9.82
N LYS A 58 -7.36 11.30 9.01
CA LYS A 58 -7.49 9.98 8.36
C LYS A 58 -6.65 8.90 9.06
N GLY A 59 -6.28 9.14 10.31
CA GLY A 59 -5.44 8.22 11.09
C GLY A 59 -3.94 8.53 10.98
N PRO A 60 -3.08 7.53 11.25
CA PRO A 60 -1.63 7.69 11.26
C PRO A 60 -1.08 7.86 9.83
N SER A 61 0.08 8.52 9.70
CA SER A 61 0.78 8.66 8.42
C SER A 61 2.09 7.86 8.44
N VAL A 62 2.20 6.90 7.51
CA VAL A 62 3.43 6.09 7.31
C VAL A 62 4.63 7.00 7.09
N GLY A 63 4.53 7.92 6.13
CA GLY A 63 5.62 8.83 5.78
C GLY A 63 6.01 9.76 6.93
N ALA A 64 5.04 10.34 7.65
CA ALA A 64 5.34 11.24 8.76
C ALA A 64 5.95 10.51 9.96
N THR A 65 5.49 9.29 10.23
CA THR A 65 6.07 8.40 11.25
C THR A 65 7.52 8.11 10.94
N ILE A 66 7.82 7.61 9.74
CA ILE A 66 9.18 7.28 9.30
C ILE A 66 10.09 8.52 9.32
N ASN A 67 9.62 9.65 8.77
CA ASN A 67 10.40 10.88 8.72
C ASN A 67 10.75 11.41 10.11
N THR A 68 9.78 11.43 11.03
CA THR A 68 9.99 11.88 12.40
C THR A 68 10.88 10.92 13.18
N MET A 69 10.70 9.61 12.98
CA MET A 69 11.53 8.57 13.58
C MET A 69 13.00 8.72 13.17
N MET A 70 13.29 8.87 11.88
CA MET A 70 14.65 9.10 11.37
C MET A 70 15.27 10.39 11.94
N ALA A 71 14.51 11.49 11.98
CA ALA A 71 14.99 12.75 12.54
C ALA A 71 15.29 12.63 14.06
N ALA A 72 14.44 11.91 14.79
CA ALA A 72 14.59 11.66 16.22
C ALA A 72 15.79 10.77 16.56
N SER A 73 16.23 9.88 15.66
CA SER A 73 17.37 8.99 15.88
C SER A 73 18.68 9.73 16.16
N LEU A 74 18.82 10.97 15.69
CA LEU A 74 19.99 11.84 15.92
C LEU A 74 19.64 13.14 16.67
N ALA A 75 18.49 13.17 17.35
CA ALA A 75 18.08 14.28 18.22
C ALA A 75 18.69 14.14 19.63
N GLU A 76 18.82 15.23 20.38
CA GLU A 76 19.26 15.19 21.77
C GLU A 76 18.09 14.73 22.67
N GLY A 77 18.23 13.60 23.37
CA GLY A 77 17.25 13.12 24.34
C GLY A 77 16.33 12.03 23.81
N GLU A 78 15.18 11.86 24.44
CA GLU A 78 14.19 10.84 24.12
C GLU A 78 12.99 11.46 23.38
N THR A 79 12.53 10.79 22.33
CA THR A 79 11.32 11.12 21.58
C THR A 79 10.30 10.02 21.75
N VAL A 80 9.04 10.40 21.99
CA VAL A 80 7.92 9.47 22.00
C VAL A 80 6.92 9.91 20.93
N ILE A 81 6.67 9.06 19.95
CA ILE A 81 5.67 9.28 18.90
C ILE A 81 4.42 8.50 19.28
N GLU A 82 3.33 9.20 19.57
CA GLU A 82 1.99 8.64 19.75
C GLU A 82 1.16 8.80 18.47
N GLY A 83 0.30 7.82 18.16
CA GLY A 83 -0.43 7.79 16.90
C GLY A 83 0.49 7.48 15.71
N ALA A 84 1.52 6.66 15.95
CA ALA A 84 2.42 6.17 14.91
C ALA A 84 1.68 5.24 13.94
N ALA A 85 2.22 5.15 12.73
CA ALA A 85 1.87 4.12 11.75
C ALA A 85 2.45 2.76 12.17
N LEU A 86 1.69 1.68 11.97
CA LEU A 86 2.02 0.32 12.45
C LEU A 86 2.49 -0.59 11.31
N GLU A 87 2.47 -0.10 10.08
CA GLU A 87 2.78 -0.85 8.88
C GLU A 87 4.13 -1.59 8.98
N PRO A 88 4.26 -2.81 8.42
CA PRO A 88 5.52 -3.57 8.43
C PRO A 88 6.71 -2.77 7.91
N GLU A 89 6.47 -1.87 6.96
CA GLU A 89 7.48 -0.97 6.41
C GLU A 89 8.03 0.01 7.46
N VAL A 90 7.22 0.45 8.43
CA VAL A 90 7.67 1.29 9.56
C VAL A 90 8.56 0.49 10.50
N ALA A 91 8.16 -0.74 10.83
CA ALA A 91 8.95 -1.65 11.67
C ALA A 91 10.30 -1.99 11.01
N CYS A 92 10.29 -2.25 9.70
CA CYS A 92 11.49 -2.48 8.89
C CYS A 92 12.47 -1.30 8.98
N VAL A 93 12.00 -0.05 8.87
CA VAL A 93 12.87 1.13 9.00
C VAL A 93 13.40 1.27 10.42
N ALA A 94 12.60 0.98 11.45
CA ALA A 94 13.06 0.99 12.84
C ALA A 94 14.17 -0.03 13.08
N GLU A 95 14.02 -1.24 12.55
CA GLU A 95 15.03 -2.29 12.61
C GLU A 95 16.32 -1.88 11.87
N PHE A 96 16.19 -1.29 10.68
CA PHE A 96 17.32 -0.75 9.94
C PHE A 96 18.07 0.32 10.73
N ILE A 97 17.36 1.27 11.35
CA ILE A 97 17.95 2.29 12.23
C ILE A 97 18.69 1.65 13.40
N ASN A 98 18.10 0.63 14.04
CA ASN A 98 18.74 -0.10 15.14
C ASN A 98 20.01 -0.82 14.69
N LYS A 99 20.01 -1.43 13.49
CA LYS A 99 21.18 -2.09 12.91
C LYS A 99 22.31 -1.09 12.60
N MET A 100 21.98 0.16 12.32
CA MET A 100 22.93 1.26 12.19
C MET A 100 23.43 1.83 13.53
N GLY A 101 23.01 1.28 14.67
CA GLY A 101 23.39 1.74 16.02
C GLY A 101 22.39 2.69 16.69
N GLY A 102 21.23 2.91 16.06
CA GLY A 102 20.12 3.67 16.64
C GLY A 102 19.41 2.92 17.78
N LYS A 103 18.47 3.61 18.44
CA LYS A 103 17.68 3.07 19.55
C LYS A 103 16.21 3.40 19.38
N VAL A 104 15.50 2.55 18.65
CA VAL A 104 14.07 2.62 18.38
C VAL A 104 13.40 1.40 18.98
N GLU A 105 12.38 1.63 19.80
CA GLU A 105 11.59 0.60 20.48
C GLU A 105 10.11 0.73 20.11
N ASN A 106 9.38 -0.39 20.19
CA ASN A 106 7.93 -0.48 19.99
C ASN A 106 7.43 -0.08 18.58
N ALA A 107 8.28 -0.16 17.55
CA ALA A 107 7.83 -0.07 16.17
C ALA A 107 6.86 -1.22 15.85
N GLY A 108 5.80 -0.93 15.09
CA GLY A 108 4.65 -1.85 14.93
C GLY A 108 3.57 -1.68 16.00
N THR A 109 3.74 -0.74 16.94
CA THR A 109 2.69 -0.33 17.89
C THR A 109 2.30 1.14 17.69
N PRO A 110 1.17 1.61 18.25
CA PRO A 110 0.77 3.01 18.15
C PRO A 110 1.71 4.01 18.86
N VAL A 111 2.67 3.53 19.65
CA VAL A 111 3.61 4.35 20.43
C VAL A 111 5.04 3.91 20.18
N ILE A 112 5.81 4.70 19.44
CA ILE A 112 7.23 4.44 19.17
C ILE A 112 8.09 5.29 20.11
N LYS A 113 9.11 4.68 20.72
CA LYS A 113 10.10 5.39 21.55
C LYS A 113 11.45 5.41 20.85
N ILE A 114 12.09 6.57 20.82
CA ILE A 114 13.38 6.77 20.16
C ILE A 114 14.32 7.48 21.13
N LYS A 115 15.44 6.84 21.46
CA LYS A 115 16.53 7.50 22.19
C LYS A 115 17.58 7.96 21.18
N GLY A 116 17.72 9.27 21.02
CA GLY A 116 18.67 9.80 20.05
C GLY A 116 20.12 9.47 20.40
N VAL A 117 20.91 9.17 19.37
CA VAL A 117 22.33 8.83 19.45
C VAL A 117 23.18 9.89 18.76
N LYS A 118 24.50 9.87 19.00
CA LYS A 118 25.43 10.86 18.44
C LYS A 118 25.67 10.64 16.94
N GLU A 119 25.75 9.39 16.53
CA GLU A 119 26.06 8.97 15.17
C GLU A 119 25.41 7.62 14.86
N LEU A 120 25.26 7.35 13.57
CA LEU A 120 24.83 6.09 13.00
C LEU A 120 25.93 5.58 12.08
N HIS A 121 26.00 4.28 11.85
CA HIS A 121 27.01 3.65 11.00
C HIS A 121 26.37 2.92 9.82
N GLY A 122 27.13 2.75 8.73
CA GLY A 122 26.68 1.92 7.61
C GLY A 122 26.50 0.46 8.02
N CYS A 123 25.51 -0.22 7.43
CA CYS A 123 25.29 -1.65 7.65
C CYS A 123 24.71 -2.31 6.38
N GLU A 124 24.80 -3.65 6.33
CA GLU A 124 24.04 -4.46 5.36
C GLU A 124 22.67 -4.78 5.95
N PHE A 125 21.61 -4.68 5.16
CA PHE A 125 20.24 -4.91 5.61
C PHE A 125 19.41 -5.54 4.50
N GLU A 126 18.63 -6.56 4.84
CA GLU A 126 17.73 -7.24 3.92
C GLU A 126 16.33 -6.62 4.04
N VAL A 127 15.74 -6.23 2.92
CA VAL A 127 14.42 -5.60 2.90
C VAL A 127 13.35 -6.68 3.00
N ILE A 128 12.31 -6.42 3.79
CA ILE A 128 11.16 -7.32 3.91
C ILE A 128 10.49 -7.58 2.55
N PRO A 129 9.84 -8.74 2.35
CA PRO A 129 9.10 -8.99 1.13
C PRO A 129 7.93 -8.03 0.90
N ASP A 130 7.61 -7.77 -0.37
CA ASP A 130 6.49 -6.89 -0.74
C ASP A 130 5.14 -7.59 -0.50
N ARG A 131 4.49 -7.23 0.60
CA ARG A 131 3.17 -7.75 0.99
C ARG A 131 2.04 -7.38 0.01
N ILE A 132 2.17 -6.31 -0.77
CA ILE A 132 1.18 -5.91 -1.76
C ILE A 132 1.36 -6.69 -3.05
N GLU A 133 2.60 -6.96 -3.46
CA GLU A 133 2.87 -7.90 -4.55
C GLU A 133 2.38 -9.30 -4.18
N GLY A 134 2.73 -9.79 -2.99
CA GLY A 134 2.21 -11.07 -2.47
C GLY A 134 0.68 -11.11 -2.47
N GLY A 135 0.03 -10.05 -1.98
CA GLY A 135 -1.43 -9.94 -2.01
C GLY A 135 -2.02 -9.91 -3.41
N THR A 136 -1.33 -9.30 -4.37
CA THR A 136 -1.77 -9.24 -5.77
C THR A 136 -1.80 -10.64 -6.39
N TYR A 137 -0.78 -11.46 -6.16
CA TYR A 137 -0.77 -12.86 -6.61
C TYR A 137 -1.74 -13.75 -5.82
N LEU A 138 -2.00 -13.43 -4.55
CA LEU A 138 -3.01 -14.11 -3.76
C LEU A 138 -4.39 -13.94 -4.38
N VAL A 139 -4.76 -12.70 -4.72
CA VAL A 139 -6.00 -12.39 -5.42
C VAL A 139 -6.00 -13.00 -6.84
N CYS A 140 -4.88 -12.95 -7.56
CA CYS A 140 -4.75 -13.59 -8.87
C CYS A 140 -5.14 -15.07 -8.79
N GLY A 141 -4.56 -15.82 -7.85
CA GLY A 141 -4.85 -17.25 -7.68
C GLY A 141 -6.31 -17.48 -7.32
N ALA A 142 -6.87 -16.68 -6.41
CA ALA A 142 -8.30 -16.75 -6.06
C ALA A 142 -9.22 -16.59 -7.29
N MET A 143 -8.82 -15.77 -8.28
CA MET A 143 -9.58 -15.55 -9.51
C MET A 143 -9.34 -16.62 -10.59
N THR A 144 -8.10 -17.12 -10.72
CA THR A 144 -7.67 -17.88 -11.90
C THR A 144 -7.37 -19.36 -11.66
N GLY A 145 -6.96 -19.78 -10.46
CA GLY A 145 -6.54 -21.17 -10.24
C GLY A 145 -5.73 -21.41 -8.97
N GLU A 146 -4.70 -22.26 -9.05
CA GLU A 146 -3.80 -22.56 -7.93
C GLU A 146 -2.46 -21.87 -8.11
N ILE A 147 -2.00 -21.13 -7.10
CA ILE A 147 -0.71 -20.45 -7.09
C ILE A 147 -0.03 -20.69 -5.74
N LEU A 148 1.26 -21.05 -5.80
CA LEU A 148 2.16 -21.03 -4.65
C LEU A 148 3.01 -19.75 -4.69
N ILE A 149 2.83 -18.89 -3.71
CA ILE A 149 3.53 -17.62 -3.53
C ILE A 149 4.60 -17.86 -2.46
N LYS A 150 5.86 -17.63 -2.81
CA LYS A 150 7.01 -17.81 -1.92
C LYS A 150 7.62 -16.48 -1.54
N ASN A 151 8.45 -16.48 -0.50
CA ASN A 151 9.11 -15.29 0.02
C ASN A 151 8.08 -14.23 0.40
N VAL A 152 7.14 -14.61 1.27
CA VAL A 152 6.13 -13.71 1.85
C VAL A 152 6.11 -13.92 3.35
N ILE A 153 5.63 -12.93 4.09
CA ILE A 153 5.43 -13.03 5.53
C ILE A 153 3.91 -12.97 5.76
N PRO A 154 3.22 -14.09 6.00
CA PRO A 154 1.76 -14.14 6.13
C PRO A 154 1.21 -13.13 7.15
N GLU A 155 1.93 -12.89 8.25
CA GLU A 155 1.57 -11.92 9.29
C GLU A 155 1.39 -10.50 8.73
N HIS A 156 2.22 -10.10 7.76
CA HIS A 156 2.13 -8.78 7.11
C HIS A 156 0.90 -8.64 6.21
N MET A 157 0.28 -9.76 5.84
CA MET A 157 -0.83 -9.86 4.89
C MET A 157 -2.13 -10.34 5.54
N ARG A 158 -2.16 -10.48 6.87
CA ARG A 158 -3.25 -11.13 7.62
C ARG A 158 -4.65 -10.67 7.20
N ALA A 159 -4.91 -9.36 7.16
CA ALA A 159 -6.22 -8.83 6.77
C ALA A 159 -6.61 -9.17 5.32
N VAL A 160 -5.64 -9.24 4.40
CA VAL A 160 -5.88 -9.61 2.99
C VAL A 160 -6.16 -11.11 2.89
N ILE A 161 -5.38 -11.93 3.59
CA ILE A 161 -5.56 -13.38 3.62
C ILE A 161 -6.94 -13.75 4.16
N GLU A 162 -7.32 -13.20 5.31
CA GLU A 162 -8.63 -13.47 5.92
C GLU A 162 -9.77 -13.01 5.01
N LYS A 163 -9.63 -11.84 4.36
CA LYS A 163 -10.67 -11.34 3.45
C LYS A 163 -10.80 -12.18 2.17
N VAL A 164 -9.69 -12.70 1.63
CA VAL A 164 -9.71 -13.62 0.48
C VAL A 164 -10.30 -14.98 0.85
N LYS A 165 -10.04 -15.49 2.07
CA LYS A 165 -10.69 -16.68 2.63
C LYS A 165 -12.19 -16.48 2.84
N GLU A 166 -12.57 -15.34 3.41
CA GLU A 166 -13.97 -14.96 3.62
C GLU A 166 -14.75 -14.87 2.30
N ALA A 167 -14.10 -14.35 1.25
CA ALA A 167 -14.63 -14.36 -0.11
C ALA A 167 -14.75 -15.77 -0.72
N GLY A 168 -14.24 -16.82 -0.06
CA GLY A 168 -14.44 -18.21 -0.43
C GLY A 168 -13.20 -18.95 -0.97
N ALA A 169 -12.08 -18.26 -1.20
CA ALA A 169 -10.88 -18.92 -1.69
C ALA A 169 -10.24 -19.82 -0.61
N GLU A 170 -9.65 -20.93 -1.03
CA GLU A 170 -8.89 -21.80 -0.13
C GLU A 170 -7.45 -21.27 -0.03
N VAL A 171 -7.01 -20.93 1.17
CA VAL A 171 -5.64 -20.42 1.41
C VAL A 171 -4.96 -21.23 2.51
N GLU A 172 -3.85 -21.86 2.15
CA GLU A 172 -2.91 -22.51 3.07
C GLU A 172 -1.72 -21.57 3.32
N GLU A 173 -1.24 -21.54 4.56
CA GLU A 173 -0.15 -20.67 4.99
C GLU A 173 0.99 -21.53 5.56
N GLY A 174 2.21 -21.21 5.15
CA GLY A 174 3.44 -21.70 5.79
C GLY A 174 4.20 -20.57 6.49
N GLU A 175 5.47 -20.78 6.78
CA GLU A 175 6.32 -19.77 7.43
C GLU A 175 6.67 -18.63 6.46
N ASP A 176 7.06 -18.95 5.23
CA ASP A 176 7.54 -18.01 4.21
C ASP A 176 6.79 -18.13 2.87
N TRP A 177 5.63 -18.79 2.88
CA TRP A 177 4.83 -19.06 1.69
C TRP A 177 3.32 -19.03 1.94
N LEU A 178 2.58 -18.76 0.87
CA LEU A 178 1.11 -18.85 0.79
C LEU A 178 0.75 -19.70 -0.41
N ARG A 179 -0.21 -20.62 -0.26
CA ARG A 179 -0.83 -21.33 -1.38
C ARG A 179 -2.29 -20.95 -1.44
N VAL A 180 -2.73 -20.44 -2.57
CA VAL A 180 -4.13 -20.14 -2.84
C VAL A 180 -4.66 -21.08 -3.91
N LYS A 181 -5.88 -21.57 -3.71
CA LYS A 181 -6.63 -22.34 -4.70
C LYS A 181 -7.99 -21.68 -4.93
N LYS A 182 -8.31 -21.47 -6.21
CA LYS A 182 -9.62 -20.99 -6.64
C LYS A 182 -10.74 -21.91 -6.16
N ARG A 183 -11.76 -21.27 -5.61
CA ARG A 183 -13.10 -21.81 -5.32
C ARG A 183 -14.14 -20.83 -5.84
N GLU A 184 -15.42 -21.11 -5.61
CA GLU A 184 -16.47 -20.15 -5.90
C GLU A 184 -16.32 -18.94 -4.99
N LEU A 185 -16.11 -17.77 -5.59
CA LEU A 185 -16.03 -16.52 -4.84
C LEU A 185 -17.43 -16.04 -4.51
N ARG A 186 -17.61 -15.50 -3.31
CA ARG A 186 -18.83 -14.86 -2.83
C ARG A 186 -18.55 -13.41 -2.50
N GLY A 187 -19.52 -12.56 -2.78
CA GLY A 187 -19.43 -11.15 -2.45
C GLY A 187 -19.27 -10.95 -0.95
N THR A 188 -18.29 -10.13 -0.56
CA THR A 188 -18.04 -9.71 0.83
C THR A 188 -17.72 -8.23 0.88
N ASP A 189 -18.09 -7.60 1.98
CA ASP A 189 -17.83 -6.19 2.21
C ASP A 189 -16.42 -5.98 2.79
N VAL A 190 -15.81 -4.85 2.46
CA VAL A 190 -14.53 -4.46 3.04
C VAL A 190 -14.46 -2.96 3.28
N ASP A 191 -14.14 -2.60 4.52
CA ASP A 191 -13.75 -1.25 4.89
C ASP A 191 -12.23 -1.18 4.93
N VAL A 192 -11.67 -0.34 4.07
CA VAL A 192 -10.25 -0.03 4.07
C VAL A 192 -9.89 0.68 5.37
N ALA A 193 -8.75 0.32 5.97
CA ALA A 193 -8.26 0.91 7.21
C ALA A 193 -6.72 0.93 7.28
N PRO A 194 -6.11 1.76 8.15
CA PRO A 194 -4.67 1.68 8.44
C PRO A 194 -4.28 0.29 8.97
N TYR A 195 -3.01 -0.08 8.83
CA TYR A 195 -2.53 -1.39 9.32
C TYR A 195 -2.78 -1.53 10.84
N PRO A 196 -3.25 -2.70 11.34
CA PRO A 196 -3.37 -4.00 10.68
C PRO A 196 -4.67 -4.26 9.91
N GLY A 197 -5.48 -3.24 9.63
CA GLY A 197 -6.70 -3.36 8.84
C GLY A 197 -6.45 -3.64 7.35
N PHE A 198 -7.53 -3.76 6.56
CA PHE A 198 -7.42 -4.07 5.14
C PHE A 198 -6.73 -2.91 4.38
N PRO A 199 -5.59 -3.15 3.72
CA PRO A 199 -4.78 -2.08 3.17
C PRO A 199 -5.42 -1.50 1.91
N THR A 200 -5.48 -0.17 1.87
CA THR A 200 -5.94 0.62 0.71
C THR A 200 -5.20 0.26 -0.59
N ASP A 201 -3.97 -0.25 -0.48
CA ASP A 201 -3.15 -0.71 -1.60
C ASP A 201 -3.59 -2.04 -2.24
N MET A 202 -4.47 -2.79 -1.59
CA MET A 202 -5.09 -4.03 -2.11
C MET A 202 -6.53 -3.83 -2.58
N GLN A 203 -7.10 -2.64 -2.38
CA GLN A 203 -8.51 -2.34 -2.64
C GLN A 203 -8.88 -2.58 -4.11
N ALA A 204 -8.09 -2.10 -5.07
CA ALA A 204 -8.40 -2.23 -6.50
C ALA A 204 -8.32 -3.69 -6.98
N GLN A 205 -7.30 -4.43 -6.55
CA GLN A 205 -7.11 -5.83 -6.90
C GLN A 205 -8.25 -6.67 -6.33
N PHE A 206 -8.65 -6.42 -5.08
CA PHE A 206 -9.77 -7.10 -4.46
C PHE A 206 -11.10 -6.78 -5.16
N MET A 207 -11.32 -5.51 -5.55
CA MET A 207 -12.48 -5.13 -6.37
C MET A 207 -12.56 -5.93 -7.66
N ALA A 208 -11.43 -6.10 -8.38
CA ALA A 208 -11.40 -6.93 -9.59
C ALA A 208 -11.89 -8.36 -9.34
N ALA A 209 -11.53 -8.97 -8.21
CA ALA A 209 -12.07 -10.28 -7.84
C ALA A 209 -13.58 -10.25 -7.53
N MET A 210 -14.06 -9.20 -6.86
CA MET A 210 -15.49 -9.06 -6.54
C MET A 210 -16.36 -8.84 -7.77
N THR A 211 -15.81 -8.35 -8.89
CA THR A 211 -16.58 -8.24 -10.15
C THR A 211 -17.04 -9.57 -10.73
N ILE A 212 -16.44 -10.70 -10.31
CA ILE A 212 -16.83 -12.05 -10.75
C ILE A 212 -17.32 -12.95 -9.60
N ALA A 213 -17.55 -12.38 -8.41
CA ALA A 213 -18.02 -13.12 -7.25
C ALA A 213 -19.54 -13.29 -7.25
N GLU A 214 -20.07 -14.34 -6.64
CA GLU A 214 -21.51 -14.51 -6.48
C GLU A 214 -22.07 -13.49 -5.47
N GLY A 215 -23.00 -12.64 -5.91
CA GLY A 215 -23.70 -11.69 -5.05
C GLY A 215 -23.15 -10.26 -5.14
N ARG A 216 -23.28 -9.51 -4.05
CA ARG A 216 -22.88 -8.10 -3.96
C ARG A 216 -21.79 -7.90 -2.93
N SER A 217 -20.98 -6.87 -3.15
CA SER A 217 -19.92 -6.44 -2.24
C SER A 217 -19.94 -4.93 -2.12
N VAL A 218 -19.66 -4.42 -0.92
CA VAL A 218 -19.45 -3.00 -0.67
C VAL A 218 -18.00 -2.79 -0.27
N ILE A 219 -17.29 -1.98 -1.06
CA ILE A 219 -15.89 -1.62 -0.82
C ILE A 219 -15.86 -0.15 -0.39
N THR A 220 -15.48 0.14 0.85
CA THR A 220 -15.38 1.51 1.38
C THR A 220 -13.94 1.95 1.50
N GLU A 221 -13.58 3.04 0.80
CA GLU A 221 -12.25 3.65 0.85
C GLU A 221 -12.22 4.81 1.86
N THR A 222 -11.48 4.65 2.96
CA THR A 222 -11.42 5.64 4.05
C THR A 222 -10.13 6.47 4.06
N ILE A 223 -9.12 6.08 3.28
CA ILE A 223 -7.77 6.67 3.29
C ILE A 223 -7.62 7.70 2.18
N PHE A 224 -8.03 7.37 0.95
CA PHE A 224 -7.84 8.20 -0.24
C PHE A 224 -9.17 8.61 -0.90
N GLU A 225 -9.36 9.91 -1.15
CA GLU A 225 -10.64 10.43 -1.64
C GLU A 225 -11.02 9.93 -3.04
N ASN A 226 -10.03 9.73 -3.90
CA ASN A 226 -10.24 9.41 -5.32
C ASN A 226 -9.57 8.09 -5.70
N ARG A 227 -9.76 7.02 -4.90
CA ARG A 227 -9.11 5.71 -5.15
C ARG A 227 -9.92 4.71 -5.99
N PHE A 228 -11.02 5.16 -6.58
CA PHE A 228 -11.85 4.37 -7.50
C PHE A 228 -11.60 4.68 -8.99
N LEU A 229 -10.43 5.22 -9.36
CA LEU A 229 -10.12 5.60 -10.75
C LEU A 229 -10.14 4.44 -11.75
N HIS A 230 -10.03 3.20 -11.27
CA HIS A 230 -10.11 1.98 -12.08
C HIS A 230 -11.54 1.52 -12.38
N VAL A 231 -12.54 2.04 -11.65
CA VAL A 231 -13.94 1.62 -11.80
C VAL A 231 -14.48 1.84 -13.22
N PRO A 232 -14.31 3.02 -13.85
CA PRO A 232 -14.78 3.22 -15.23
C PRO A 232 -14.18 2.22 -16.22
N GLU A 233 -12.93 1.82 -16.02
CA GLU A 233 -12.25 0.84 -16.88
C GLU A 233 -12.75 -0.59 -16.66
N LEU A 234 -13.02 -0.97 -15.41
CA LEU A 234 -13.70 -2.25 -15.11
C LEU A 234 -15.13 -2.28 -15.68
N MET A 235 -15.88 -1.17 -15.58
CA MET A 235 -17.21 -1.06 -16.20
C MET A 235 -17.14 -1.17 -17.73
N ARG A 236 -16.06 -0.66 -18.34
CA ARG A 236 -15.80 -0.82 -19.78
C ARG A 236 -15.53 -2.27 -20.17
N MET A 237 -15.09 -3.10 -19.23
CA MET A 237 -14.98 -4.56 -19.35
C MET A 237 -16.29 -5.28 -19.01
N GLY A 238 -17.38 -4.57 -18.69
CA GLY A 238 -18.69 -5.15 -18.39
C GLY A 238 -18.97 -5.40 -16.90
N ALA A 239 -18.13 -4.91 -15.98
CA ALA A 239 -18.43 -4.98 -14.55
C ALA A 239 -19.62 -4.09 -14.16
N ASP A 240 -20.45 -4.55 -13.21
CA ASP A 240 -21.54 -3.75 -12.61
C ASP A 240 -21.05 -3.14 -11.27
N ILE A 241 -20.70 -1.85 -11.33
CA ILE A 241 -20.16 -1.11 -10.19
C ILE A 241 -20.84 0.25 -10.07
N LYS A 242 -21.32 0.59 -8.87
CA LYS A 242 -21.89 1.89 -8.56
C LYS A 242 -21.11 2.55 -7.42
N ILE A 243 -20.60 3.76 -7.65
CA ILE A 243 -19.91 4.56 -6.63
C ILE A 243 -20.93 5.43 -5.89
N GLU A 244 -20.95 5.34 -4.57
CA GLU A 244 -21.76 6.17 -3.66
C GLU A 244 -20.86 6.76 -2.56
N GLY A 245 -20.44 8.01 -2.75
CA GLY A 245 -19.53 8.69 -1.82
C GLY A 245 -18.18 7.96 -1.69
N PRO A 246 -17.76 7.54 -0.48
CA PRO A 246 -16.51 6.79 -0.29
C PRO A 246 -16.65 5.28 -0.57
N SER A 247 -17.82 4.80 -0.96
CA SER A 247 -18.09 3.38 -1.15
C SER A 247 -18.38 3.04 -2.62
N ALA A 248 -18.02 1.82 -3.02
CA ALA A 248 -18.38 1.23 -4.29
C ALA A 248 -19.18 -0.05 -4.05
N VAL A 249 -20.39 -0.11 -4.59
CA VAL A 249 -21.22 -1.32 -4.62
C VAL A 249 -20.89 -2.08 -5.89
N VAL A 250 -20.35 -3.28 -5.74
CA VAL A 250 -19.97 -4.18 -6.83
C VAL A 250 -20.99 -5.32 -6.87
N SER A 251 -21.71 -5.45 -7.98
CA SER A 251 -22.52 -6.65 -8.25
C SER A 251 -21.68 -7.56 -9.12
N GLY A 252 -21.40 -8.78 -8.68
CA GLY A 252 -20.64 -9.69 -9.50
C GLY A 252 -21.42 -10.13 -10.75
N VAL A 253 -20.69 -10.28 -11.85
CA VAL A 253 -21.21 -10.67 -13.16
C VAL A 253 -20.67 -12.05 -13.57
N PRO A 254 -21.38 -12.81 -14.43
CA PRO A 254 -20.95 -14.14 -14.84
C PRO A 254 -19.57 -14.15 -15.53
N SER A 255 -19.28 -13.12 -16.33
CA SER A 255 -17.99 -12.94 -16.98
C SER A 255 -17.73 -11.47 -17.28
N LEU A 256 -16.44 -11.13 -17.37
CA LEU A 256 -15.97 -9.86 -17.93
C LEU A 256 -15.69 -10.04 -19.42
N SER A 257 -15.71 -8.94 -20.17
CA SER A 257 -15.32 -8.86 -21.57
C SER A 257 -14.00 -8.12 -21.74
N GLY A 258 -13.12 -8.65 -22.58
CA GLY A 258 -11.85 -8.01 -22.90
C GLY A 258 -12.05 -6.70 -23.63
N ALA A 259 -11.31 -5.67 -23.24
CA ALA A 259 -11.43 -4.33 -23.81
C ALA A 259 -10.11 -3.52 -23.70
N PRO A 260 -9.92 -2.45 -24.50
CA PRO A 260 -8.73 -1.59 -24.43
C PRO A 260 -8.77 -0.55 -23.28
N VAL A 261 -8.22 -0.87 -22.10
CA VAL A 261 -8.34 -0.08 -20.86
C VAL A 261 -7.15 0.84 -20.62
N MET A 262 -7.32 1.89 -19.79
CA MET A 262 -6.24 2.81 -19.40
C MET A 262 -5.87 2.70 -17.92
N ALA A 263 -4.60 2.41 -17.63
CA ALA A 263 -4.08 2.48 -16.27
C ALA A 263 -4.06 3.93 -15.72
N SER A 264 -4.59 4.13 -14.51
CA SER A 264 -4.62 5.42 -13.80
C SER A 264 -3.53 5.58 -12.73
N ASP A 265 -3.16 4.48 -12.08
CA ASP A 265 -2.17 4.40 -11.01
C ASP A 265 -1.65 2.97 -10.85
N LEU A 266 -0.64 2.78 -10.00
CA LEU A 266 0.04 1.49 -9.81
C LEU A 266 -0.92 0.33 -9.48
N ARG A 267 -1.86 0.54 -8.55
CA ARG A 267 -2.72 -0.55 -8.05
C ARG A 267 -3.92 -0.77 -8.96
N ALA A 268 -4.47 0.32 -9.50
CA ALA A 268 -5.44 0.25 -10.61
C ALA A 268 -4.92 -0.58 -11.79
N SER A 269 -3.65 -0.37 -12.16
CA SER A 269 -3.05 -1.09 -13.27
C SER A 269 -2.98 -2.60 -13.01
N ALA A 270 -2.57 -3.00 -11.80
CA ALA A 270 -2.55 -4.42 -11.42
C ALA A 270 -3.97 -5.02 -11.44
N ALA A 271 -4.96 -4.29 -10.92
CA ALA A 271 -6.37 -4.72 -10.94
C ALA A 271 -6.88 -4.97 -12.37
N LEU A 272 -6.57 -4.09 -13.32
CA LEU A 272 -6.97 -4.24 -14.73
C LEU A 272 -6.26 -5.42 -15.41
N VAL A 273 -5.00 -5.68 -15.07
CA VAL A 273 -4.30 -6.89 -15.54
C VAL A 273 -5.02 -8.14 -15.01
N LEU A 274 -5.34 -8.21 -13.71
CA LEU A 274 -6.05 -9.35 -13.11
C LEU A 274 -7.43 -9.56 -13.73
N ALA A 275 -8.20 -8.48 -13.94
CA ALA A 275 -9.48 -8.52 -14.63
C ALA A 275 -9.32 -9.07 -16.06
N GLY A 276 -8.27 -8.66 -16.76
CA GLY A 276 -7.95 -9.15 -18.11
C GLY A 276 -7.62 -10.65 -18.17
N LEU A 277 -7.10 -11.24 -17.09
CA LEU A 277 -6.79 -12.67 -17.02
C LEU A 277 -8.05 -13.56 -16.96
N VAL A 278 -9.18 -13.03 -16.48
CA VAL A 278 -10.45 -13.74 -16.35
C VAL A 278 -11.51 -13.30 -17.36
N ALA A 279 -11.23 -12.27 -18.16
CA ALA A 279 -12.15 -11.74 -19.15
C ALA A 279 -12.18 -12.61 -20.43
N GLU A 280 -13.34 -12.63 -21.09
CA GLU A 280 -13.51 -13.25 -22.39
C GLU A 280 -12.90 -12.37 -23.49
N GLY A 281 -12.04 -12.93 -24.34
CA GLY A 281 -11.40 -12.21 -25.44
C GLY A 281 -10.06 -11.58 -25.06
N ARG A 282 -9.72 -10.44 -25.68
CA ARG A 282 -8.43 -9.75 -25.51
C ARG A 282 -8.63 -8.45 -24.74
N THR A 283 -7.85 -8.27 -23.68
CA THR A 283 -7.73 -6.98 -22.97
C THR A 283 -6.42 -6.32 -23.37
N GLU A 284 -6.45 -5.03 -23.68
CA GLU A 284 -5.26 -4.22 -23.98
C GLU A 284 -5.12 -3.17 -22.88
N VAL A 285 -4.07 -3.26 -22.06
CA VAL A 285 -3.84 -2.33 -20.95
C VAL A 285 -2.85 -1.27 -21.39
N HIS A 286 -3.30 -0.03 -21.54
CA HIS A 286 -2.45 1.12 -21.90
C HIS A 286 -1.91 1.83 -20.65
N ARG A 287 -0.90 2.70 -20.84
CA ARG A 287 -0.23 3.48 -19.77
C ARG A 287 0.44 2.60 -18.70
N VAL A 288 1.03 1.49 -19.14
CA VAL A 288 1.68 0.49 -18.26
C VAL A 288 2.89 1.01 -17.49
N TYR A 289 3.39 2.22 -17.79
CA TYR A 289 4.42 2.89 -16.97
C TYR A 289 3.99 3.05 -15.50
N HIS A 290 2.70 3.00 -15.19
CA HIS A 290 2.21 2.96 -13.81
C HIS A 290 2.55 1.63 -13.11
N ILE A 291 2.50 0.50 -13.81
CA ILE A 291 2.86 -0.84 -13.30
C ILE A 291 4.33 -0.90 -12.95
N ASP A 292 5.17 -0.36 -13.84
CA ASP A 292 6.64 -0.40 -13.76
C ASP A 292 7.19 0.31 -12.52
N ARG A 293 6.36 1.12 -11.84
CA ARG A 293 6.73 1.80 -10.60
C ARG A 293 6.72 0.89 -9.36
N GLY A 294 6.15 -0.32 -9.45
CA GLY A 294 6.00 -1.18 -8.28
C GLY A 294 5.83 -2.67 -8.54
N TYR A 295 5.84 -3.12 -9.80
CA TYR A 295 5.89 -4.55 -10.12
C TYR A 295 7.03 -4.83 -11.09
N GLU A 296 8.02 -5.57 -10.62
CA GLU A 296 9.16 -5.98 -11.43
C GLU A 296 8.80 -7.26 -12.21
N ARG A 297 8.95 -7.21 -13.55
CA ARG A 297 8.75 -8.35 -14.45
C ARG A 297 7.42 -9.09 -14.27
N ILE A 298 6.33 -8.34 -14.09
CA ILE A 298 5.00 -8.91 -13.85
C ILE A 298 4.55 -9.83 -14.99
N VAL A 299 4.92 -9.49 -16.24
CA VAL A 299 4.53 -10.27 -17.43
C VAL A 299 5.21 -11.64 -17.39
N GLU A 300 6.51 -11.67 -17.12
CA GLU A 300 7.29 -12.90 -17.01
C GLU A 300 6.81 -13.77 -15.85
N LYS A 301 6.52 -13.16 -14.69
CA LYS A 301 5.95 -13.86 -13.53
C LYS A 301 4.60 -14.50 -13.88
N LEU A 302 3.68 -13.76 -14.50
CA LEU A 302 2.38 -14.28 -14.90
C LEU A 302 2.47 -15.34 -16.02
N GLN A 303 3.34 -15.15 -17.00
CA GLN A 303 3.61 -16.15 -18.05
C GLN A 303 4.14 -17.46 -17.44
N SER A 304 5.01 -17.38 -16.43
CA SER A 304 5.51 -18.57 -15.72
C SER A 304 4.41 -19.35 -14.98
N LEU A 305 3.28 -18.70 -14.72
CA LEU A 305 2.07 -19.29 -14.14
C LEU A 305 1.05 -19.73 -15.21
N GLY A 306 1.39 -19.62 -16.50
CA GLY A 306 0.55 -20.04 -17.62
C GLY A 306 -0.34 -18.96 -18.22
N ALA A 307 -0.23 -17.70 -17.78
CA ALA A 307 -1.00 -16.61 -18.36
C ALA A 307 -0.59 -16.30 -19.81
N ARG A 308 -1.58 -16.03 -20.67
CA ARG A 308 -1.38 -15.56 -22.05
C ARG A 308 -1.33 -14.03 -22.07
N ILE A 309 -0.17 -13.49 -21.72
CA ILE A 309 0.08 -12.05 -21.61
C ILE A 309 1.43 -11.70 -22.26
N TRP A 310 1.56 -10.53 -22.88
CA TRP A 310 2.82 -10.00 -23.40
C TRP A 310 2.83 -8.47 -23.34
N ARG A 311 4.00 -7.86 -23.52
CA ARG A 311 4.11 -6.41 -23.81
C ARG A 311 4.30 -6.22 -25.30
N GLU A 312 3.57 -5.27 -25.85
CA GLU A 312 3.69 -4.80 -27.22
C GLU A 312 4.12 -3.34 -27.21
N ARG A 313 4.94 -2.92 -28.18
CA ARG A 313 5.27 -1.49 -28.34
C ARG A 313 4.07 -0.81 -28.98
N GLU A 314 3.70 0.35 -28.44
CA GLU A 314 2.75 1.26 -29.10
C GLU A 314 3.27 1.73 -30.47
#